data_AF-A0A813LU03-F1
#
_entry.id   AF-A0A813LU03-F1
#
_cell.length_a   1.000
_cell.length_b   1.000
_cell.length_c   1.000
_cell.angle_alpha   90.00
_cell.angle_beta   90.00
_cell.angle_gamma   90.00
#
_symmetry.space_group_name_H-M   'P 1'
#
loop_
_entity.id
_entity.type
_entity.pdbx_description
1 polymer ?
#
loop_
_entity_poly.entity_id
_entity_poly.type
_entity_poly.pdbx_seq_one_letter_code
_entity_poly.pdbx_strand_id
1 'polypeptide(L)'
;VEEWLEPEVLRALSRWRESGDASLVDLELLPGIRVEAPGVISFALLRPSVCASLLAEARHYSEGGFPAELPNSMNREGVILNDIGLRPVFTILLRKHLAGIAARLLGNDSERATHLGGVPLGTENWGGSTLNDHHTFIVRYKPQGDRGLAMHVDECDITFNVGLSGGDSFVGGDLAFCGMFGDPTLGCS
;
A
#
# COMPACT_ATOMS: atom_id res chain seq x y z
N VAL A 1 9.30 -8.88 -10.84
CA VAL A 1 8.16 -8.37 -10.05
C VAL A 1 6.88 -8.21 -10.86
N GLU A 2 6.90 -8.20 -12.20
CA GLU A 2 5.66 -8.13 -12.99
C GLU A 2 4.70 -9.29 -12.70
N GLU A 3 5.23 -10.50 -12.55
CA GLU A 3 4.47 -11.69 -12.15
C GLU A 3 3.82 -11.58 -10.77
N TRP A 4 4.18 -10.56 -9.97
CA TRP A 4 3.56 -10.30 -8.68
C TRP A 4 2.23 -9.58 -8.81
N LEU A 5 2.04 -8.83 -9.89
CA LEU A 5 0.92 -7.93 -10.07
C LEU A 5 -0.23 -8.60 -10.80
N GLU A 6 -1.46 -8.19 -10.47
CA GLU A 6 -2.61 -8.53 -11.29
C GLU A 6 -2.40 -8.06 -12.75
N PRO A 7 -2.72 -8.86 -13.77
CA PRO A 7 -2.49 -8.51 -15.18
C PRO A 7 -3.10 -7.15 -15.57
N GLU A 8 -4.28 -6.85 -15.04
CA GLU A 8 -4.99 -5.59 -15.13
C GLU A 8 -4.13 -4.39 -14.70
N VAL A 9 -3.38 -4.52 -13.60
CA VAL A 9 -2.48 -3.46 -13.10
C VAL A 9 -1.38 -3.20 -14.13
N LEU A 10 -0.81 -4.24 -14.74
CA LEU A 10 0.19 -4.07 -15.79
C LEU A 10 -0.39 -3.36 -17.02
N ARG A 11 -1.65 -3.64 -17.38
CA ARG A 11 -2.36 -2.95 -18.47
C ARG A 11 -2.59 -1.48 -18.14
N ALA A 12 -3.08 -1.18 -16.93
CA ALA A 12 -3.29 0.19 -16.43
C ALA A 12 -2.04 1.06 -16.54
N LEU A 13 -0.87 0.44 -16.33
CA LEU A 13 0.43 1.13 -16.30
C LEU A 13 1.15 1.19 -17.65
N SER A 14 0.65 0.51 -18.68
CA SER A 14 1.38 0.31 -19.95
C SER A 14 1.91 1.62 -20.57
N ARG A 15 1.04 2.61 -20.77
CA ARG A 15 1.40 3.92 -21.35
C ARG A 15 2.35 4.74 -20.47
N TRP A 16 2.16 4.69 -19.15
CA TRP A 16 3.05 5.35 -18.21
C TRP A 16 4.45 4.73 -18.25
N ARG A 17 4.56 3.39 -18.36
CA ARG A 17 5.85 2.70 -18.42
C ARG A 17 6.65 3.04 -19.67
N GLU A 18 5.99 3.40 -20.77
CA GLU A 18 6.62 3.82 -22.01
C GLU A 18 7.05 5.30 -22.00
N SER A 19 6.24 6.17 -21.40
CA SER A 19 6.40 7.63 -21.49
C SER A 19 7.00 8.28 -20.24
N GLY A 20 6.82 7.68 -19.07
CA GLY A 20 7.05 8.31 -17.77
C GLY A 20 5.94 9.25 -17.30
N ASP A 21 4.94 9.57 -18.15
CA ASP A 21 3.86 10.49 -17.83
C ASP A 21 2.77 9.80 -17.01
N ALA A 22 2.68 10.17 -15.72
CA ALA A 22 1.75 9.55 -14.79
C ALA A 22 0.27 9.84 -15.13
N SER A 23 -0.02 10.93 -15.85
CA SER A 23 -1.39 11.25 -16.29
C SER A 23 -1.98 10.16 -17.20
N LEU A 24 -1.12 9.34 -17.81
CA LEU A 24 -1.49 8.24 -18.71
C LEU A 24 -1.77 6.90 -18.00
N VAL A 25 -1.60 6.83 -16.68
CA VAL A 25 -2.05 5.68 -15.88
C VAL A 25 -3.57 5.63 -15.93
N ASP A 26 -4.09 4.51 -16.44
CA ASP A 26 -5.53 4.28 -16.58
C ASP A 26 -6.09 3.67 -15.29
N LEU A 27 -6.57 4.54 -14.40
CA LEU A 27 -7.09 4.14 -13.09
C LEU A 27 -8.29 3.19 -13.21
N GLU A 28 -9.13 3.33 -14.23
CA GLU A 28 -10.33 2.51 -14.42
C GLU A 28 -9.99 1.05 -14.78
N LEU A 29 -8.76 0.77 -15.19
CA LEU A 29 -8.26 -0.59 -15.39
C LEU A 29 -7.73 -1.24 -14.11
N LEU A 30 -7.59 -0.50 -13.00
CA LEU A 30 -7.15 -1.08 -11.74
C LEU A 30 -8.27 -1.96 -11.15
N PRO A 31 -8.00 -3.25 -10.82
CA PRO A 31 -9.03 -4.19 -10.40
C PRO A 31 -9.80 -3.75 -9.16
N GLY A 32 -11.12 -3.57 -9.29
CA GLY A 32 -11.99 -3.23 -8.17
C GLY A 32 -11.63 -1.91 -7.48
N ILE A 33 -11.06 -0.96 -8.25
CA ILE A 33 -10.69 0.34 -7.71
C ILE A 33 -11.90 1.08 -7.16
N ARG A 34 -11.74 1.67 -5.97
CA ARG A 34 -12.77 2.49 -5.34
C ARG A 34 -12.16 3.54 -4.42
N VAL A 35 -12.89 4.66 -4.28
CA VAL A 35 -12.64 5.65 -3.24
C VAL A 35 -13.36 5.17 -1.98
N GLU A 36 -12.60 4.85 -0.95
CA GLU A 36 -13.15 4.42 0.36
C GLU A 36 -13.50 5.63 1.22
N ALA A 37 -12.63 6.64 1.15
CA ALA A 37 -12.75 7.93 1.81
C ALA A 37 -11.88 8.97 1.05
N PRO A 38 -12.06 10.29 1.27
CA PRO A 38 -11.12 11.30 0.77
C PRO A 38 -9.65 10.92 1.05
N GLY A 39 -8.86 10.75 0.00
CA GLY A 39 -7.47 10.34 0.10
C GLY A 39 -7.21 8.85 0.31
N VAL A 40 -8.24 8.02 0.47
CA VAL A 40 -8.13 6.58 0.71
C VAL A 40 -8.73 5.83 -0.48
N ILE A 41 -7.86 5.13 -1.21
CA ILE A 41 -8.21 4.39 -2.42
C ILE A 41 -7.80 2.93 -2.25
N SER A 42 -8.66 2.01 -2.65
CA SER A 42 -8.36 0.57 -2.61
C SER A 42 -8.58 -0.06 -3.98
N PHE A 43 -7.81 -1.09 -4.28
CA PHE A 43 -7.86 -1.90 -5.51
C PHE A 43 -7.07 -3.20 -5.28
N ALA A 44 -7.31 -4.22 -6.10
CA ALA A 44 -6.50 -5.45 -6.07
C ALA A 44 -5.16 -5.23 -6.80
N LEU A 45 -4.07 -5.53 -6.09
CA LEU A 45 -2.70 -5.25 -6.53
C LEU A 45 -1.90 -6.53 -6.78
N LEU A 46 -1.68 -7.32 -5.73
CA LEU A 46 -0.82 -8.51 -5.75
C LEU A 46 -1.62 -9.76 -6.04
N ARG A 47 -1.03 -10.68 -6.80
CA ARG A 47 -1.59 -12.01 -7.02
C ARG A 47 -1.60 -12.81 -5.72
N PRO A 48 -2.63 -13.64 -5.48
CA PRO A 48 -2.72 -14.45 -4.26
C PRO A 48 -1.51 -15.35 -3.99
N SER A 49 -0.90 -15.90 -5.04
CA SER A 49 0.30 -16.74 -4.92
C SER A 49 1.51 -15.97 -4.37
N VAL A 50 1.62 -14.68 -4.68
CA VAL A 50 2.69 -13.82 -4.15
C VAL A 50 2.41 -13.45 -2.70
N CYS A 51 1.16 -13.16 -2.34
CA CYS A 51 0.78 -12.97 -0.94
C CYS A 51 1.13 -14.19 -0.10
N ALA A 52 0.84 -15.40 -0.59
CA ALA A 52 1.19 -16.65 0.07
C ALA A 52 2.71 -16.83 0.23
N SER A 53 3.50 -16.54 -0.82
CA SER A 53 4.96 -16.62 -0.77
C SER A 53 5.57 -15.61 0.21
N LEU A 54 5.08 -14.37 0.25
CA LEU A 54 5.54 -13.35 1.19
C LEU A 54 5.24 -13.75 2.65
N LEU A 55 4.06 -14.31 2.90
CA LEU A 55 3.71 -14.84 4.23
C LEU A 55 4.57 -16.04 4.63
N ALA A 56 4.84 -16.95 3.69
CA ALA A 56 5.70 -18.11 3.92
C ALA A 56 7.13 -17.67 4.26
N GLU A 57 7.68 -16.70 3.53
CA GLU A 57 9.01 -16.14 3.78
C GLU A 57 9.09 -15.45 5.14
N ALA A 58 8.13 -14.58 5.45
CA ALA A 58 8.09 -13.92 6.76
C ALA A 58 7.98 -14.94 7.91
N ARG A 59 7.19 -16.01 7.74
CA ARG A 59 7.11 -17.10 8.70
C ARG A 59 8.45 -17.83 8.85
N HIS A 60 9.10 -18.16 7.74
CA HIS A 60 10.38 -18.86 7.76
C HIS A 60 11.45 -18.05 8.49
N TYR A 61 11.51 -16.75 8.23
CA TYR A 61 12.44 -15.85 8.92
C TYR A 61 12.18 -15.80 10.43
N SER A 62 10.92 -15.59 10.83
CA SER A 62 10.55 -15.54 12.26
C SER A 62 10.81 -16.86 13.00
N GLU A 63 10.60 -18.02 12.35
CA GLU A 63 10.83 -19.34 12.94
C GLU A 63 12.32 -19.74 12.91
N GLY A 64 13.14 -19.12 12.06
CA GLY A 64 14.55 -19.42 11.88
C GLY A 64 15.47 -18.89 13.00
N GLY A 65 14.95 -18.11 13.94
CA GLY A 65 15.72 -17.55 15.07
C GLY A 65 16.69 -16.42 14.69
N PHE A 66 16.47 -15.77 13.54
CA PHE A 66 17.26 -14.63 13.10
C PHE A 66 16.91 -13.37 13.91
N PRO A 67 17.86 -12.42 14.05
CA PRO A 67 17.56 -11.12 14.64
C PRO A 67 16.45 -10.42 13.85
N ALA A 68 15.40 -9.97 14.54
CA ALA A 68 14.32 -9.21 13.93
C ALA A 68 14.13 -7.89 14.67
N GLU A 69 14.20 -6.78 13.92
CA GLU A 69 13.78 -5.48 14.41
C GLU A 69 12.25 -5.35 14.34
N LEU A 70 11.71 -4.43 15.13
CA LEU A 70 10.27 -4.17 15.17
C LEU A 70 9.82 -3.53 13.84
N PRO A 71 8.77 -4.05 13.17
CA PRO A 71 8.29 -3.51 11.91
C PRO A 71 8.05 -2.00 11.92
N ASN A 72 7.46 -1.50 13.01
CA ASN A 72 7.32 -0.08 13.30
C ASN A 72 7.18 0.13 14.82
N SER A 73 6.95 1.37 15.24
CA SER A 73 6.86 1.77 16.65
C SER A 73 5.73 1.12 17.44
N MET A 74 4.73 0.50 16.79
CA MET A 74 3.59 -0.11 17.48
C MET A 74 3.45 -1.61 17.27
N ASN A 75 4.02 -2.17 16.21
CA ASN A 75 3.87 -3.57 15.88
C ASN A 75 5.02 -4.37 16.49
N ARG A 76 4.70 -5.30 17.38
CA ARG A 76 5.70 -6.17 18.01
C ARG A 76 5.98 -7.45 17.24
N GLU A 77 5.15 -7.75 16.25
CA GLU A 77 5.14 -9.01 15.53
C GLU A 77 5.16 -8.75 14.03
N GLY A 78 6.17 -9.27 13.34
CA GLY A 78 6.36 -9.05 11.92
C GLY A 78 7.81 -9.16 11.50
N VAL A 79 8.08 -8.75 10.26
CA VAL A 79 9.43 -8.76 9.67
C VAL A 79 9.60 -7.54 8.79
N ILE A 80 10.72 -6.83 8.94
CA ILE A 80 11.13 -5.77 8.03
C ILE A 80 11.73 -6.42 6.77
N LEU A 81 11.01 -6.32 5.65
CA LEU A 81 11.41 -6.96 4.40
C LEU A 81 12.71 -6.38 3.85
N ASN A 82 12.97 -5.10 4.15
CA ASN A 82 14.22 -4.45 3.79
C ASN A 82 15.45 -5.17 4.38
N ASP A 83 15.35 -5.61 5.64
CA ASP A 83 16.49 -6.13 6.41
C ASP A 83 16.76 -7.60 6.14
N ILE A 84 15.77 -8.33 5.65
CA ILE A 84 15.91 -9.73 5.27
C ILE A 84 16.33 -9.92 3.79
N GLY A 85 16.82 -8.85 3.16
CA GLY A 85 17.37 -8.88 1.81
C GLY A 85 16.35 -8.64 0.69
N LEU A 86 15.08 -8.34 1.00
CA LEU A 86 14.07 -8.06 -0.01
C LEU A 86 13.98 -6.57 -0.40
N ARG A 87 14.80 -5.68 0.18
CA ARG A 87 14.81 -4.27 -0.21
C ARG A 87 14.91 -4.07 -1.74
N PRO A 88 15.84 -4.71 -2.47
CA PRO A 88 16.01 -4.46 -3.91
C PRO A 88 14.76 -4.83 -4.72
N VAL A 89 14.07 -5.92 -4.38
CA VAL A 89 12.88 -6.35 -5.12
C VAL A 89 11.71 -5.39 -4.88
N PHE A 90 11.54 -4.88 -3.67
CA PHE A 90 10.55 -3.85 -3.36
C PHE A 90 10.90 -2.48 -3.93
N THR A 91 12.19 -2.11 -4.00
CA THR A 91 12.64 -0.91 -4.73
C THR A 91 12.21 -0.97 -6.19
N ILE A 92 12.35 -2.14 -6.85
CA ILE A 92 11.90 -2.34 -8.23
C ILE A 92 10.37 -2.24 -8.31
N LEU A 93 9.64 -2.92 -7.42
CA LEU A 93 8.17 -2.88 -7.38
C LEU A 93 7.66 -1.43 -7.28
N LEU A 94 8.20 -0.67 -6.33
CA LEU A 94 7.81 0.71 -6.08
C LEU A 94 8.16 1.60 -7.26
N ARG A 95 9.42 1.62 -7.71
CA ARG A 95 9.87 2.52 -8.79
C ARG A 95 9.26 2.21 -10.16
N LYS A 96 9.09 0.93 -10.48
CA LYS A 96 8.67 0.51 -11.83
C LYS A 96 7.16 0.30 -11.98
N HIS A 97 6.42 0.23 -10.87
CA HIS A 97 4.99 -0.06 -10.90
C HIS A 97 4.16 0.87 -10.03
N LEU A 98 4.49 1.01 -8.74
CA LEU A 98 3.63 1.78 -7.83
C LEU A 98 3.82 3.30 -7.93
N ALA A 99 4.98 3.78 -8.37
CA ALA A 99 5.26 5.21 -8.50
C ALA A 99 4.29 5.91 -9.47
N GLY A 100 3.92 5.27 -10.58
CA GLY A 100 2.95 5.84 -11.52
C GLY A 100 1.56 5.94 -10.91
N ILE A 101 1.15 4.93 -10.14
CA ILE A 101 -0.12 4.92 -9.41
C ILE A 101 -0.13 6.02 -8.34
N ALA A 102 0.94 6.11 -7.54
CA ALA A 102 1.12 7.14 -6.52
C ALA A 102 1.07 8.55 -7.12
N ALA A 103 1.77 8.80 -8.23
CA ALA A 103 1.76 10.08 -8.91
C ALA A 103 0.37 10.42 -9.45
N ARG A 104 -0.31 9.44 -10.07
CA ARG A 104 -1.64 9.64 -10.63
C ARG A 104 -2.71 9.86 -9.56
N LEU A 105 -2.58 9.29 -8.36
CA LEU A 105 -3.58 9.44 -7.29
C LEU A 105 -3.27 10.59 -6.32
N LEU A 106 -1.98 10.83 -6.02
CA LEU A 106 -1.49 11.63 -4.89
C LEU A 106 -0.29 12.53 -5.26
N GLY A 107 0.06 12.62 -6.54
CA GLY A 107 1.19 13.41 -7.04
C GLY A 107 0.86 14.88 -7.28
N ASN A 108 1.70 15.54 -8.08
CA ASN A 108 1.53 16.95 -8.41
C ASN A 108 0.24 17.23 -9.21
N ASP A 109 -0.19 18.49 -9.24
CA ASP A 109 -1.46 18.91 -9.88
C ASP A 109 -1.47 18.73 -11.41
N SER A 110 -0.30 18.64 -12.07
CA SER A 110 -0.24 18.41 -13.52
C SER A 110 -0.50 16.96 -13.92
N GLU A 111 -0.26 16.00 -13.02
CA GLU A 111 -0.34 14.57 -13.32
C GLU A 111 -1.49 13.87 -12.59
N ARG A 112 -1.87 14.38 -11.41
CA ARG A 112 -2.86 13.75 -10.53
C ARG A 112 -4.28 13.80 -11.11
N ALA A 113 -5.01 12.71 -10.92
CA ALA A 113 -6.44 12.66 -11.15
C ALA A 113 -7.17 13.34 -10.00
N THR A 114 -8.19 14.14 -10.30
CA THR A 114 -9.03 14.75 -9.24
C THR A 114 -10.29 13.93 -8.95
N HIS A 115 -10.64 13.01 -9.85
CA HIS A 115 -11.83 12.17 -9.77
C HIS A 115 -11.54 10.76 -10.27
N LEU A 116 -12.30 9.80 -9.76
CA LEU A 116 -12.37 8.41 -10.21
C LEU A 116 -13.84 8.05 -10.45
N GLY A 117 -14.22 7.64 -11.66
CA GLY A 117 -15.63 7.37 -11.98
C GLY A 117 -16.60 8.52 -11.67
N GLY A 118 -16.14 9.78 -11.68
CA GLY A 118 -16.92 10.96 -11.29
C GLY A 118 -16.98 11.22 -9.78
N VAL A 119 -16.42 10.36 -8.95
CA VAL A 119 -16.27 10.56 -7.50
C VAL A 119 -15.00 11.38 -7.24
N PRO A 120 -15.07 12.51 -6.51
CA PRO A 120 -13.88 13.25 -6.12
C PRO A 120 -12.93 12.40 -5.29
N LEU A 121 -11.64 12.42 -5.63
CA LEU A 121 -10.63 11.66 -4.88
C LEU A 121 -10.32 12.29 -3.51
N GLY A 122 -10.56 13.59 -3.35
CA GLY A 122 -10.24 14.31 -2.12
C GLY A 122 -8.74 14.37 -1.83
N THR A 123 -7.91 14.40 -2.87
CA THR A 123 -6.45 14.36 -2.78
C THR A 123 -5.82 15.69 -3.21
N GLU A 124 -4.73 16.06 -2.54
CA GLU A 124 -3.87 17.17 -2.93
C GLU A 124 -2.51 16.65 -3.41
N ASN A 125 -1.56 17.56 -3.62
CA ASN A 125 -0.18 17.16 -3.88
C ASN A 125 0.46 16.66 -2.58
N TRP A 126 0.38 15.35 -2.37
CA TRP A 126 0.96 14.64 -1.23
C TRP A 126 2.24 13.89 -1.63
N GLY A 127 3.02 14.43 -2.57
CA GLY A 127 4.36 13.91 -2.88
C GLY A 127 4.41 12.62 -3.71
N GLY A 128 3.29 12.15 -4.27
CA GLY A 128 3.25 10.87 -5.01
C GLY A 128 4.05 10.81 -6.30
N SER A 129 4.52 11.95 -6.81
CA SER A 129 5.39 12.02 -8.00
C SER A 129 6.85 11.68 -7.70
N THR A 130 7.24 11.47 -6.44
CA THR A 130 8.62 11.20 -6.04
C THR A 130 8.74 10.00 -5.11
N LEU A 131 9.84 9.24 -5.24
CA LEU A 131 10.19 8.16 -4.31
C LEU A 131 11.66 8.29 -3.91
N ASN A 132 11.87 8.77 -2.68
CA ASN A 132 13.21 9.03 -2.14
C ASN A 132 13.73 7.81 -1.36
N ASP A 133 12.89 7.22 -0.52
CA ASP A 133 13.19 6.01 0.25
C ASP A 133 11.92 5.16 0.46
N HIS A 134 12.08 3.94 0.96
CA HIS A 134 10.95 3.11 1.37
C HIS A 134 11.30 2.25 2.58
N HIS A 135 10.36 2.18 3.51
CA HIS A 135 10.34 1.22 4.60
C HIS A 135 9.26 0.18 4.32
N THR A 136 9.64 -1.08 4.12
CA THR A 136 8.71 -2.14 3.74
C THR A 136 8.78 -3.27 4.76
N PHE A 137 7.64 -3.60 5.33
CA PHE A 137 7.53 -4.59 6.39
C PHE A 137 6.20 -5.34 6.32
N ILE A 138 6.16 -6.52 6.94
CA ILE A 138 4.95 -7.29 7.17
C ILE A 138 4.63 -7.24 8.65
N VAL A 139 3.38 -6.95 8.97
CA VAL A 139 2.83 -7.03 10.34
C VAL A 139 2.02 -8.32 10.48
N ARG A 140 2.11 -8.95 11.65
CA ARG A 140 1.28 -10.10 12.00
C ARG A 140 0.41 -9.79 13.22
N TYR A 141 -0.89 -9.70 12.99
CA TYR A 141 -1.86 -9.63 14.09
C TYR A 141 -2.16 -11.02 14.64
N LYS A 142 -2.19 -11.16 15.97
CA LYS A 142 -2.60 -12.38 16.67
C LYS A 142 -3.76 -12.05 17.60
N PRO A 143 -4.75 -12.96 17.79
CA PRO A 143 -5.87 -12.73 18.71
C PRO A 143 -5.45 -12.42 20.15
N GLN A 144 -4.26 -12.85 20.57
CA GLN A 144 -3.67 -12.61 21.90
C GLN A 144 -2.52 -11.57 21.85
N GLY A 145 -2.31 -10.92 20.71
CA GLY A 145 -1.25 -9.92 20.49
C GLY A 145 -1.72 -8.48 20.75
N ASP A 146 -1.10 -7.52 20.07
CA ASP A 146 -1.37 -6.08 20.21
C ASP A 146 -2.83 -5.75 19.80
N ARG A 147 -3.73 -5.72 20.78
CA ARG A 147 -5.19 -5.48 20.61
C ARG A 147 -5.56 -4.00 20.49
N GLY A 148 -4.60 -3.10 20.66
CA GLY A 148 -4.79 -1.67 20.55
C GLY A 148 -3.62 -1.07 19.80
N LEU A 149 -3.73 -0.99 18.47
CA LEU A 149 -2.92 -0.04 17.74
C LEU A 149 -3.42 1.35 18.13
N ALA A 150 -2.56 2.12 18.78
CA ALA A 150 -2.86 3.53 19.00
C ALA A 150 -2.99 4.23 17.64
N MET A 151 -3.86 5.23 17.58
CA MET A 151 -3.86 6.17 16.46
C MET A 151 -2.46 6.75 16.31
N HIS A 152 -1.92 6.67 15.11
CA HIS A 152 -0.58 7.14 14.76
C HIS A 152 -0.60 7.65 13.33
N VAL A 153 0.45 8.36 12.97
CA VAL A 153 0.73 8.78 11.61
C VAL A 153 1.98 8.00 11.18
N ASP A 154 1.95 7.44 9.98
CA ASP A 154 3.14 6.84 9.38
C ASP A 154 4.16 7.93 9.04
N GLU A 155 5.45 7.64 9.19
CA GLU A 155 6.53 8.56 8.77
C GLU A 155 6.78 8.45 7.25
N CYS A 156 5.76 8.74 6.45
CA CYS A 156 5.84 8.78 5.00
C CYS A 156 4.79 9.72 4.39
N ASP A 157 5.01 10.12 3.14
CA ASP A 157 4.01 10.86 2.37
C ASP A 157 2.86 9.95 1.88
N ILE A 158 3.18 8.68 1.56
CA ILE A 158 2.24 7.70 1.02
C ILE A 158 2.51 6.32 1.63
N THR A 159 1.44 5.69 2.13
CA THR A 159 1.44 4.30 2.57
C THR A 159 0.72 3.42 1.56
N PHE A 160 1.38 2.36 1.07
CA PHE A 160 0.71 1.23 0.43
C PHE A 160 0.48 0.13 1.46
N ASN A 161 -0.78 -0.07 1.85
CA ASN A 161 -1.17 -1.15 2.76
C ASN A 161 -1.79 -2.30 1.96
N VAL A 162 -1.20 -3.49 2.07
CA VAL A 162 -1.60 -4.67 1.30
C VAL A 162 -1.99 -5.80 2.23
N GLY A 163 -3.27 -6.19 2.18
CA GLY A 163 -3.75 -7.39 2.87
C GLY A 163 -3.16 -8.66 2.24
N LEU A 164 -2.41 -9.43 3.02
CA LEU A 164 -1.75 -10.66 2.55
C LEU A 164 -2.56 -11.93 2.85
N SER A 165 -3.46 -11.90 3.82
CA SER A 165 -4.35 -13.02 4.16
C SER A 165 -5.69 -12.92 3.44
N GLY A 166 -6.26 -14.06 3.06
CA GLY A 166 -7.64 -14.10 2.54
C GLY A 166 -8.66 -13.76 3.62
N GLY A 167 -9.79 -13.15 3.23
CA GLY A 167 -10.83 -12.70 4.17
C GLY A 167 -11.42 -13.79 5.06
N ASP A 168 -11.40 -15.06 4.62
CA ASP A 168 -11.85 -16.20 5.43
C ASP A 168 -10.86 -16.62 6.52
N SER A 169 -9.64 -16.06 6.52
CA SER A 169 -8.57 -16.44 7.44
C SER A 169 -8.63 -15.71 8.78
N PHE A 170 -9.54 -14.75 8.95
CA PHE A 170 -9.72 -13.99 10.19
C PHE A 170 -11.12 -13.34 10.28
N VAL A 171 -11.51 -12.90 11.48
CA VAL A 171 -12.72 -12.08 11.72
C VAL A 171 -12.30 -10.83 12.49
N GLY A 172 -12.48 -9.64 11.90
CA GLY A 172 -12.13 -8.32 12.46
C GLY A 172 -10.79 -7.74 11.98
N GLY A 173 -10.49 -6.47 12.27
CA GLY A 173 -9.23 -5.83 11.84
C GLY A 173 -9.40 -4.75 10.75
N ASP A 174 -10.51 -4.02 10.80
CA ASP A 174 -10.74 -2.87 9.93
C ASP A 174 -9.71 -1.76 10.22
N LEU A 175 -9.16 -1.15 9.15
CA LEU A 175 -8.42 0.10 9.29
C LEU A 175 -9.43 1.22 9.50
N ALA A 176 -9.40 1.81 10.69
CA ALA A 176 -10.14 3.04 10.97
C ALA A 176 -9.28 4.24 10.59
N PHE A 177 -9.84 5.16 9.80
CA PHE A 177 -9.21 6.42 9.47
C PHE A 177 -9.89 7.53 10.27
N CYS A 178 -9.13 8.25 11.09
CA CYS A 178 -9.64 9.40 11.85
C CYS A 178 -8.77 10.63 11.57
N GLY A 179 -9.38 11.82 11.59
CA GLY A 179 -8.68 13.08 11.35
C GLY A 179 -8.51 13.45 9.88
N MET A 180 -9.42 13.00 9.00
CA MET A 180 -9.45 13.48 7.61
C MET A 180 -9.52 15.01 7.61
N PHE A 181 -8.56 15.66 6.97
CA PHE A 181 -8.40 17.11 7.00
C PHE A 181 -9.70 17.80 6.54
N GLY A 182 -10.36 18.51 7.47
CA GLY A 182 -11.37 19.52 7.12
C GLY A 182 -12.65 19.60 7.94
N ASP A 183 -13.04 18.59 8.73
CA ASP A 183 -14.30 18.66 9.50
C ASP A 183 -14.18 18.08 10.91
N PRO A 184 -14.22 18.90 11.99
CA PRO A 184 -14.21 18.41 13.36
C PRO A 184 -15.47 17.63 13.76
N THR A 185 -16.45 17.46 12.86
CA THR A 185 -17.69 16.70 13.10
C THR A 185 -17.70 15.29 12.48
N LEU A 186 -16.72 14.94 11.64
CA LEU A 186 -16.59 13.59 11.09
C LEU A 186 -15.84 12.71 12.11
N GLY A 187 -16.60 11.87 12.83
CA GLY A 187 -16.05 10.78 13.62
C GLY A 187 -15.26 9.79 12.76
N CYS A 188 -14.49 8.91 13.42
CA CYS A 188 -13.70 7.86 12.77
C CYS A 188 -14.53 7.12 11.70
N SER A 189 -13.99 7.05 10.50
CA SER A 189 -14.55 6.30 9.35
C SER A 189 -13.97 4.91 9.32
#